data_AF-A0A0G0RBI6-F1
#
_entry.id   AF-A0A0G0RBI6-F1
#
_cell.length_a   1.000
_cell.length_b   1.000
_cell.length_c   1.000
_cell.angle_alpha   90.00
_cell.angle_beta   90.00
_cell.angle_gamma   90.00
#
_symmetry.space_group_name_H-M   'P 1'
#
loop_
_entity.id
_entity.type
_entity.pdbx_description
1 polymer ?
#
loop_
_entity_poly.entity_id
_entity_poly.type
_entity_poly.pdbx_seq_one_letter_code
_entity_poly.pdbx_strand_id
1 'polypeptide(L)'
;MEKLFVTVNQKTAMAVAEVRGMIIYLSAKYQLAVNDFSPLEIKSCLTGYGQADKKQMISLVEKILKIKTKKKFDDEYDAMAVALTYLAKGNWR
;
A
#
# COMPACT_ATOMS: atom_id res chain seq x y z
N MET A 1 -3.08 3.03 -3.34
CA MET A 1 -2.45 1.90 -4.05
C MET A 1 -0.95 1.93 -3.82
N GLU A 2 -0.29 0.78 -3.85
CA GLU A 2 1.17 0.73 -3.78
C GLU A 2 1.79 1.06 -5.16
N LYS A 3 2.83 1.89 -5.16
CA LYS A 3 3.59 2.21 -6.35
C LYS A 3 4.58 1.08 -6.64
N LEU A 4 4.21 0.23 -7.60
CA LEU A 4 5.08 -0.85 -8.08
C LEU A 4 6.19 -0.30 -8.99
N PHE A 5 7.43 -0.70 -8.69
CA PHE A 5 8.57 -0.54 -9.58
C PHE A 5 8.78 -1.85 -10.33
N VAL A 6 8.43 -1.90 -11.61
CA VAL A 6 8.60 -3.11 -12.42
C VAL A 6 9.90 -3.00 -13.20
N THR A 7 10.95 -3.67 -12.74
CA THR A 7 12.30 -3.54 -13.32
C THR A 7 12.76 -4.77 -14.11
N VAL A 8 12.10 -5.94 -14.01
CA VAL A 8 12.74 -7.19 -14.48
C VAL A 8 11.90 -8.08 -15.41
N ASN A 9 10.56 -7.99 -15.42
CA ASN A 9 9.75 -8.98 -16.15
C ASN A 9 8.56 -8.37 -16.91
N GLN A 10 8.70 -8.23 -18.23
CA GLN A 10 7.74 -7.55 -19.11
C GLN A 10 6.34 -8.22 -19.12
N LYS A 11 6.27 -9.55 -19.08
CA LYS A 11 4.98 -10.27 -19.05
C LYS A 11 4.18 -9.97 -17.78
N THR A 12 4.86 -9.98 -16.63
CA THR A 12 4.24 -9.67 -15.34
C THR A 12 3.88 -8.19 -15.25
N ALA A 13 4.70 -7.31 -15.82
CA ALA A 13 4.41 -5.89 -15.94
C ALA A 13 3.09 -5.62 -16.66
N MET A 14 2.86 -6.34 -17.77
CA MET A 14 1.71 -6.11 -18.64
C MET A 14 0.40 -6.54 -17.96
N ALA A 15 0.36 -7.72 -17.33
CA ALA A 15 -0.81 -8.17 -16.57
C ALA A 15 -1.14 -7.22 -15.40
N VAL A 16 -0.12 -6.70 -14.70
CA VAL A 16 -0.32 -5.71 -13.64
C VAL A 16 -0.83 -4.38 -14.20
N ALA A 17 -0.33 -3.94 -15.36
CA ALA A 17 -0.75 -2.71 -16.01
C ALA A 17 -2.22 -2.76 -16.43
N GLU A 18 -2.70 -3.89 -16.97
CA GLU A 18 -4.10 -4.10 -17.33
C GLU A 18 -5.03 -3.94 -16.11
N VAL A 19 -4.72 -4.62 -15.02
CA VAL A 19 -5.50 -4.53 -13.77
C VAL A 19 -5.48 -3.12 -13.21
N ARG A 20 -4.31 -2.45 -13.17
CA ARG A 20 -4.23 -1.06 -12.70
C ARG A 20 -5.06 -0.11 -13.59
N GLY A 21 -5.01 -0.29 -14.90
CA GLY A 21 -5.82 0.48 -15.84
C GLY A 21 -7.32 0.36 -15.56
N MET A 22 -7.80 -0.86 -15.31
CA MET A 22 -9.19 -1.11 -14.93
C MET A 22 -9.56 -0.39 -13.62
N ILE A 23 -8.71 -0.46 -12.60
CA ILE A 23 -9.04 0.15 -11.31
C ILE A 23 -9.01 1.69 -11.40
N ILE A 24 -8.06 2.28 -12.13
CA ILE A 24 -8.01 3.73 -12.37
C ILE A 24 -9.28 4.17 -13.12
N TYR A 25 -9.68 3.43 -14.16
CA TYR A 25 -10.91 3.71 -14.91
C TYR A 25 -12.15 3.65 -14.02
N LEU A 26 -12.29 2.60 -13.21
CA LEU A 26 -13.42 2.48 -12.27
C LEU A 26 -13.43 3.60 -11.24
N SER A 27 -12.26 3.94 -10.70
CA SER A 27 -12.15 5.01 -9.70
C SER A 27 -12.54 6.36 -10.30
N ALA A 28 -12.09 6.67 -11.52
CA ALA A 28 -12.50 7.87 -12.25
C ALA A 28 -14.01 7.87 -12.53
N LYS A 29 -14.58 6.73 -12.95
CA LYS A 29 -16.01 6.57 -13.22
C LYS A 29 -16.88 6.84 -11.99
N TYR A 30 -16.41 6.45 -10.80
CA TYR A 30 -17.13 6.63 -9.53
C TYR A 30 -16.63 7.84 -8.72
N GLN A 31 -15.81 8.72 -9.31
CA GLN A 31 -15.25 9.90 -8.64
C GLN A 31 -14.50 9.59 -7.33
N LEU A 32 -13.86 8.42 -7.27
CA LEU A 32 -13.04 8.00 -6.15
C LEU A 32 -11.60 8.47 -6.35
N ALA A 33 -11.04 9.12 -5.33
CA ALA A 33 -9.63 9.50 -5.33
C ALA A 33 -8.72 8.26 -5.27
N VAL A 34 -7.73 8.22 -6.15
CA VAL A 34 -6.70 7.17 -6.16
C VAL A 34 -5.36 7.82 -5.86
N ASN A 35 -4.73 7.40 -4.77
CA ASN A 35 -3.39 7.85 -4.41
C ASN A 35 -2.42 6.66 -4.46
N ASP A 36 -1.29 6.85 -5.13
CA ASP A 36 -0.19 5.89 -5.12
C ASP A 36 0.85 6.27 -4.06
N PHE A 37 1.34 5.29 -3.30
CA PHE A 37 2.40 5.46 -2.32
C PHE A 37 3.55 4.51 -2.61
N SER A 38 4.77 5.02 -2.61
CA SER A 38 5.97 4.18 -2.69
C SER A 38 6.20 3.42 -1.38
N PRO A 39 6.92 2.28 -1.41
CA PRO A 39 7.28 1.54 -0.19
C PRO A 39 8.00 2.41 0.85
N LEU A 40 8.84 3.34 0.38
CA LEU A 40 9.53 4.32 1.23
C LEU A 40 8.56 5.28 1.92
N GLU A 41 7.55 5.79 1.20
CA GLU A 41 6.54 6.67 1.78
C GLU A 41 5.66 5.96 2.80
N ILE A 42 5.27 4.70 2.53
CA ILE A 42 4.48 3.89 3.47
C ILE A 42 5.26 3.69 4.76
N LYS A 43 6.52 3.26 4.64
CA LYS A 43 7.41 3.07 5.79
C LYS A 43 7.65 4.38 6.54
N SER A 44 7.92 5.48 5.84
CA SER A 44 8.13 6.78 6.46
C SER A 44 6.89 7.28 7.18
N CYS A 45 5.70 7.04 6.63
CA CYS A 45 4.44 7.48 7.23
C CYS A 45 4.12 6.71 8.50
N LEU A 46 4.35 5.39 8.51
CA LEU A 46 4.02 4.54 9.67
C LEU A 46 5.10 4.54 10.75
N THR A 47 6.37 4.51 10.37
CA THR A 47 7.49 4.33 11.30
C THR A 47 8.25 5.63 11.60
N GLY A 48 7.99 6.70 10.84
CA GLY A 48 8.77 7.94 10.88
C GLY A 48 10.09 7.87 10.11
N TYR A 49 10.48 6.71 9.57
CA TYR A 49 11.73 6.52 8.85
C TYR A 49 11.54 5.70 7.58
N GLY A 50 11.87 6.28 6.41
CA GLY A 50 11.61 5.64 5.10
C GLY A 50 12.33 4.30 4.90
N GLN A 51 13.52 4.12 5.49
CA GLN A 51 14.29 2.88 5.36
C GLN A 51 14.01 1.86 6.48
N ALA A 52 12.91 2.02 7.23
CA ALA A 52 12.55 1.09 8.28
C ALA A 52 12.39 -0.36 7.76
N ASP A 53 12.70 -1.30 8.65
CA ASP A 53 12.57 -2.73 8.39
C ASP A 53 11.10 -3.11 8.18
N LYS A 54 10.84 -4.07 7.28
CA LYS A 54 9.46 -4.56 7.04
C LYS A 54 8.82 -5.09 8.34
N LYS A 55 9.63 -5.72 9.20
CA LYS A 55 9.20 -6.17 10.54
C LYS A 55 8.75 -5.04 11.47
N GLN A 56 9.42 -3.89 11.41
CA GLN A 56 9.04 -2.73 12.22
C GLN A 56 7.70 -2.16 11.77
N MET A 57 7.50 -2.05 10.44
CA MET A 57 6.23 -1.64 9.86
C MET A 57 5.09 -2.58 10.27
N ILE A 58 5.28 -3.90 10.13
CA ILE A 58 4.28 -4.91 10.52
C ILE A 58 3.93 -4.77 12.01
N SER A 59 4.91 -4.66 12.90
CA SER A 59 4.67 -4.52 14.34
C SER A 59 3.87 -3.25 14.68
N LEU A 60 4.10 -2.15 13.96
CA LEU A 60 3.33 -0.92 14.12
C LEU A 60 1.89 -1.07 13.62
N VAL A 61 1.69 -1.71 12.47
CA VAL A 61 0.35 -2.01 11.94
C VAL A 61 -0.43 -2.88 12.93
N GLU A 62 0.18 -3.91 13.52
CA GLU A 62 -0.45 -4.74 14.55
C GLU A 62 -0.86 -3.94 15.79
N LYS A 63 0.00 -3.01 16.24
CA LYS A 63 -0.29 -2.14 17.39
C LYS A 63 -1.42 -1.17 17.10
N ILE A 64 -1.43 -0.53 15.92
CA ILE A 64 -2.46 0.43 15.51
C ILE A 64 -3.82 -0.26 15.38
N LEU A 65 -3.86 -1.42 14.72
CA LEU A 65 -5.10 -2.16 14.44
C LEU A 65 -5.50 -3.14 15.55
N LYS A 66 -4.71 -3.23 16.63
CA LYS A 66 -4.92 -4.14 17.77
C LYS A 66 -5.11 -5.61 17.34
N ILE A 67 -4.35 -6.05 16.34
CA ILE A 67 -4.43 -7.41 15.80
C ILE A 67 -3.78 -8.37 16.80
N LYS A 68 -4.54 -9.34 17.32
CA LYS A 68 -4.06 -10.34 18.28
C LYS A 68 -3.54 -11.63 17.63
N THR A 69 -3.83 -11.86 16.36
CA THR A 69 -3.52 -13.11 15.66
C THR A 69 -2.30 -12.96 14.75
N LYS A 70 -1.26 -13.74 15.04
CA LYS A 70 0.03 -13.77 14.30
C LYS A 70 0.00 -14.50 12.94
N LYS A 71 -1.15 -15.05 12.53
CA LYS A 71 -1.29 -15.80 11.27
C LYS A 71 -1.90 -14.91 10.18
N LYS A 72 -1.15 -13.93 9.72
CA LYS A 72 -1.49 -13.18 8.51
C LYS A 72 -0.36 -13.29 7.51
N PHE A 73 -0.72 -13.34 6.23
CA PHE A 73 0.22 -13.29 5.13
C PHE A 73 0.82 -11.89 5.03
N ASP A 74 2.06 -11.79 4.55
CA ASP A 74 2.74 -10.49 4.39
C ASP A 74 1.93 -9.50 3.54
N ASP A 75 1.22 -9.99 2.52
CA ASP A 75 0.38 -9.18 1.63
C ASP A 75 -0.78 -8.47 2.37
N GLU A 76 -1.30 -9.09 3.44
CA GLU A 76 -2.36 -8.48 4.25
C GLU A 76 -1.83 -7.27 5.02
N TYR A 77 -0.61 -7.37 5.55
CA TYR A 77 0.02 -6.25 6.26
C TYR A 77 0.39 -5.11 5.31
N ASP A 78 0.83 -5.42 4.09
CA ASP A 78 1.13 -4.42 3.07
C ASP A 78 -0.15 -3.66 2.65
N ALA A 79 -1.27 -4.37 2.45
CA ALA A 79 -2.57 -3.73 2.19
C ALA A 79 -3.04 -2.83 3.35
N MET A 80 -2.89 -3.30 4.60
CA MET A 80 -3.21 -2.52 5.79
C MET A 80 -2.33 -1.29 5.94
N ALA A 81 -1.03 -1.42 5.64
CA ALA A 81 -0.07 -0.33 5.70
C ALA A 81 -0.40 0.77 4.68
N VAL A 82 -0.77 0.39 3.45
CA VAL A 82 -1.24 1.31 2.41
C VAL A 82 -2.52 2.04 2.85
N ALA A 83 -3.48 1.32 3.43
CA ALA A 83 -4.73 1.91 3.91
C ALA A 83 -4.51 2.92 5.05
N LEU A 84 -3.66 2.58 6.02
CA LEU A 84 -3.28 3.49 7.11
C LEU A 84 -2.52 4.72 6.58
N THR A 85 -1.62 4.54 5.62
CA THR A 85 -0.90 5.65 4.98
C THR A 85 -1.85 6.58 4.25
N TYR A 86 -2.84 6.03 3.53
CA TYR A 86 -3.88 6.80 2.86
C TYR A 86 -4.71 7.63 3.85
N LEU A 87 -5.14 7.01 4.96
CA LEU A 87 -5.89 7.68 6.02
C LEU A 87 -5.07 8.80 6.68
N ALA A 88 -3.81 8.53 7.00
CA ALA A 88 -2.89 9.46 7.66
C ALA A 88 -2.56 10.69 6.78
N LYS A 89 -2.45 10.52 5.46
CA LYS A 89 -2.22 11.63 4.52
C LYS A 89 -3.45 12.51 4.28
N GLY A 90 -4.64 12.14 4.77
CA GLY A 90 -5.85 13.00 4.73
C GLY A 90 -6.41 13.31 3.35
N ASN A 91 -5.86 12.73 2.27
CA ASN A 91 -6.21 13.00 0.87
C ASN A 91 -7.50 12.30 0.39
N TRP A 92 -8.46 12.05 1.29
CA TRP A 92 -9.76 11.45 0.96
C TRP A 92 -10.93 12.45 1.06
N ARG A 93 -10.62 13.71 1.42
CA ARG A 93 -11.56 14.84 1.41
C ARG A 93 -11.80 15.37 0.00
#